data_AF-A0A9P8ATH2-F1
#
_entry.id   AF-A0A9P8ATH2-F1
#
_cell.length_a   1.000
_cell.length_b   1.000
_cell.length_c   1.000
_cell.angle_alpha   90.00
_cell.angle_beta   90.00
_cell.angle_gamma   90.00
#
_symmetry.space_group_name_H-M   'P 1'
#
loop_
_entity.id
_entity.type
_entity.pdbx_description
1 polymer ?
#
loop_
_entity_poly.entity_id
_entity_poly.type
_entity_poly.pdbx_seq_one_letter_code
_entity_poly.pdbx_strand_id
1 'polypeptide(L)'
;MVARSSSFVLVATIACRLASVGAAPTGFGFLSVRADSNSTSNSSSSSSFTTSNGLEAQQLNAQFASLSANDSCTTGDQACVNGGFAQCVSSAWEVTECASGTSCFALPLVNSAGTSLSCDSESDALARIEATGVTGG
;
A
#
# COMPACT_ATOMS: atom_id res chain seq x y z
N MET A 1 11.62 -47.37 8.58
CA MET A 1 10.34 -48.08 8.41
C MET A 1 9.28 -47.06 8.01
N VAL A 2 8.79 -47.24 6.80
CA VAL A 2 7.87 -46.36 6.06
C VAL A 2 6.49 -46.32 6.72
N ALA A 3 5.88 -45.14 6.79
CA ALA A 3 4.43 -45.01 6.74
C ALA A 3 4.05 -43.74 5.95
N ARG A 4 3.63 -43.97 4.71
CA ARG A 4 2.96 -43.03 3.81
C ARG A 4 1.48 -43.03 4.18
N SER A 5 0.84 -41.86 4.29
CA SER A 5 -0.63 -41.77 4.25
C SER A 5 -1.00 -40.32 3.91
N SER A 6 -1.13 -39.98 2.62
CA SER A 6 -2.34 -40.10 1.80
C SER A 6 -3.36 -38.99 2.11
N SER A 7 -3.24 -37.95 1.28
CA SER A 7 -4.26 -37.05 0.74
C SER A 7 -5.69 -37.14 1.28
N PHE A 8 -6.17 -36.03 1.84
CA PHE A 8 -7.58 -35.66 1.80
C PHE A 8 -7.73 -34.28 1.17
N VAL A 9 -7.89 -34.30 -0.16
CA VAL A 9 -8.30 -33.15 -0.96
C VAL A 9 -9.81 -32.99 -0.76
N LEU A 10 -10.21 -32.08 0.12
CA LEU A 10 -11.60 -31.62 0.26
C LEU A 10 -11.85 -30.51 -0.76
N VAL A 11 -12.14 -30.89 -2.00
CA VAL A 11 -12.69 -29.99 -3.02
C VAL A 11 -14.16 -29.80 -2.70
N ALA A 12 -14.47 -28.69 -2.02
CA ALA A 12 -15.85 -28.24 -1.82
C ALA A 12 -16.36 -27.61 -3.10
N THR A 13 -17.36 -28.27 -3.68
CA THR A 13 -18.15 -27.86 -4.84
C THR A 13 -18.92 -26.57 -4.56
N ILE A 14 -18.62 -25.48 -5.27
CA ILE A 14 -19.52 -24.31 -5.36
C ILE A 14 -20.15 -24.32 -6.76
N ALA A 15 -21.38 -24.81 -6.81
CA ALA A 15 -22.27 -24.69 -7.96
C ALA A 15 -22.83 -23.26 -8.02
N CYS A 16 -22.25 -22.41 -8.87
CA CYS A 16 -22.86 -21.12 -9.19
C CYS A 16 -23.99 -21.35 -10.20
N ARG A 17 -25.22 -21.47 -9.70
CA ARG A 17 -26.43 -21.51 -10.52
C ARG A 17 -26.78 -20.12 -11.04
N LEU A 18 -27.19 -20.10 -12.30
CA LEU A 18 -27.71 -18.96 -13.05
C LEU A 18 -28.81 -18.21 -12.31
N ALA A 19 -28.75 -16.88 -12.37
CA ALA A 19 -29.93 -16.02 -12.35
C ALA A 19 -29.72 -14.88 -13.36
N SER A 20 -30.29 -15.07 -14.55
CA SER A 20 -30.57 -14.03 -15.53
C SER A 20 -31.82 -13.25 -15.08
N VAL A 21 -31.69 -11.95 -14.87
CA VAL A 21 -32.83 -11.01 -14.85
C VAL A 21 -32.45 -9.82 -15.72
N GLY A 22 -33.17 -9.67 -16.84
CA GLY A 22 -33.13 -8.48 -17.66
C GLY A 22 -34.08 -7.41 -17.14
N ALA A 23 -33.78 -6.16 -17.45
CA ALA A 23 -34.74 -5.14 -17.87
C ALA A 23 -33.97 -3.88 -18.29
N ALA A 24 -34.09 -3.51 -19.56
CA ALA A 24 -33.77 -2.18 -20.05
C ALA A 24 -34.94 -1.24 -19.72
N PRO A 25 -34.69 0.00 -19.30
CA PRO A 25 -35.60 1.09 -19.54
C PRO A 25 -35.09 1.96 -20.69
N THR A 26 -36.02 2.16 -21.62
CA THR A 26 -36.06 3.13 -22.70
C THR A 26 -35.70 4.54 -22.26
N GLY A 27 -35.13 5.28 -23.22
CA GLY A 27 -34.61 6.63 -23.04
C GLY A 27 -35.60 7.66 -22.53
N PHE A 28 -35.03 8.64 -21.83
CA PHE A 28 -35.63 9.92 -21.56
C PHE A 28 -34.66 11.00 -22.03
N GLY A 29 -34.99 11.60 -23.18
CA GLY A 29 -34.38 12.84 -23.61
C GLY A 29 -34.97 13.99 -22.81
N PHE A 30 -34.13 14.66 -22.03
CA PHE A 30 -34.41 15.99 -21.52
C PHE A 30 -33.23 16.91 -21.89
N LEU A 31 -33.42 17.68 -22.96
CA LEU A 31 -32.65 18.89 -23.22
C LEU A 31 -33.26 20.01 -22.37
N SER A 32 -32.52 20.55 -21.41
CA SER A 32 -32.56 21.99 -21.05
C SER A 32 -31.45 22.36 -20.06
N VAL A 33 -30.71 23.40 -20.48
CA VAL A 33 -29.55 24.06 -19.86
C VAL A 33 -29.86 24.66 -18.49
N ARG A 34 -28.94 24.49 -17.53
CA ARG A 34 -28.38 25.58 -16.71
C ARG A 34 -26.91 25.28 -16.41
N ALA A 35 -26.02 26.15 -16.89
CA ALA A 35 -24.63 26.20 -16.47
C ALA A 35 -24.58 26.79 -15.05
N ASP A 36 -24.50 25.93 -14.05
CA ASP A 36 -24.02 26.31 -12.74
C ASP A 36 -22.50 26.16 -12.76
N SER A 37 -21.81 27.28 -12.66
CA SER A 37 -20.37 27.33 -12.48
C SER A 37 -20.04 26.94 -11.05
N ASN A 38 -20.28 25.68 -10.69
CA ASN A 38 -19.72 25.13 -9.47
C ASN A 38 -18.27 24.79 -9.76
N SER A 39 -17.36 25.50 -9.10
CA SER A 39 -15.94 25.19 -9.07
C SER A 39 -15.74 23.78 -8.54
N THR A 40 -15.79 22.79 -9.43
CA THR A 40 -15.33 21.44 -9.13
C THR A 40 -13.83 21.54 -9.09
N SER A 41 -13.30 21.75 -7.89
CA SER A 41 -11.88 21.60 -7.59
C SER A 41 -11.41 20.30 -8.23
N ASN A 42 -10.59 20.44 -9.27
CA ASN A 42 -9.92 19.34 -9.95
C ASN A 42 -8.79 18.82 -9.05
N SER A 43 -9.16 18.30 -7.88
CA SER A 43 -8.26 17.64 -6.92
C SER A 43 -8.06 16.15 -7.25
N SER A 44 -8.75 15.64 -8.27
CA SER A 44 -9.04 14.22 -8.47
C SER A 44 -7.85 13.31 -8.83
N SER A 45 -6.68 13.87 -9.17
CA SER A 45 -5.49 13.06 -9.48
C SER A 45 -4.44 13.07 -8.38
N SER A 46 -4.24 14.16 -7.64
CA SER A 46 -3.39 14.12 -6.44
C SER A 46 -4.11 13.38 -5.31
N SER A 47 -5.42 13.60 -5.15
CA SER A 47 -6.23 12.91 -4.13
C SER A 47 -6.37 11.41 -4.37
N SER A 48 -6.20 10.90 -5.60
CA SER A 48 -6.44 9.48 -5.89
C SER A 48 -5.38 8.56 -5.29
N PHE A 49 -4.14 9.04 -5.12
CA PHE A 49 -3.06 8.22 -4.57
C PHE A 49 -2.69 8.61 -3.14
N THR A 50 -2.85 9.87 -2.73
CA THR A 50 -2.36 10.36 -1.43
C THR A 50 -2.81 9.48 -0.26
N THR A 51 -4.10 9.19 -0.13
CA THR A 51 -4.62 8.33 0.96
C THR A 51 -4.12 6.88 0.85
N SER A 52 -4.06 6.32 -0.37
CA SER A 52 -3.54 4.96 -0.58
C SER A 52 -2.05 4.87 -0.21
N ASN A 53 -1.26 5.85 -0.61
CA ASN A 53 0.17 5.94 -0.32
C ASN A 53 0.41 6.09 1.18
N GLY A 54 -0.44 6.84 1.90
CA GLY A 54 -0.35 6.96 3.35
C GLY A 54 -0.64 5.65 4.08
N LEU A 55 -1.67 4.92 3.66
CA LEU A 55 -2.00 3.59 4.20
C LEU A 55 -0.87 2.58 3.91
N GLU A 56 -0.35 2.58 2.69
CA GLU A 56 0.78 1.72 2.31
C GLU A 56 2.03 2.07 3.13
N ALA A 57 2.31 3.36 3.36
CA ALA A 57 3.41 3.80 4.20
C ALA A 57 3.26 3.28 5.65
N GLN A 58 2.05 3.35 6.23
CA GLN A 58 1.80 2.81 7.57
C GLN A 58 2.06 1.30 7.62
N GLN A 59 1.52 0.56 6.66
CA GLN A 59 1.69 -0.89 6.56
C GLN A 59 3.16 -1.29 6.41
N LEU A 60 3.90 -0.60 5.56
CA LEU A 60 5.33 -0.84 5.35
C LEU A 60 6.12 -0.55 6.62
N ASN A 61 5.88 0.58 7.30
CA ASN A 61 6.57 0.89 8.56
C ASN A 61 6.24 -0.12 9.66
N ALA A 62 5.00 -0.59 9.75
CA ALA A 62 4.61 -1.66 10.68
C ALA A 62 5.32 -2.98 10.36
N GLN A 63 5.47 -3.31 9.07
CA GLN A 63 6.17 -4.50 8.62
C GLN A 63 7.67 -4.41 8.93
N PHE A 64 8.28 -3.26 8.66
CA PHE A 64 9.69 -2.97 8.94
C PHE A 64 10.03 -3.02 10.43
N ALA A 65 9.11 -2.60 11.30
CA ALA A 65 9.28 -2.73 12.75
C ALA A 65 9.42 -4.18 13.22
N SER A 66 8.97 -5.16 12.42
CA SER A 66 9.14 -6.59 12.71
C SER A 66 10.37 -7.23 12.05
N LEU A 67 11.04 -6.53 11.13
CA LEU A 67 12.21 -7.03 10.41
C LEU A 67 13.50 -6.85 11.22
N SER A 68 14.39 -7.82 11.06
CA SER A 68 15.74 -7.82 11.60
C SER A 68 16.76 -8.03 10.49
N ALA A 69 18.00 -7.58 10.72
CA ALA A 69 19.11 -7.75 9.78
C ALA A 69 19.45 -9.23 9.49
N ASN A 70 18.98 -10.15 10.35
CA ASN A 70 19.20 -11.59 10.20
C ASN A 70 18.10 -12.27 9.35
N ASP A 71 17.03 -11.57 8.99
CA ASP A 71 15.97 -12.13 8.16
C ASP A 71 16.45 -12.30 6.72
N SER A 72 16.06 -13.40 6.09
CA SER A 72 16.32 -13.62 4.67
C SER A 72 15.43 -12.72 3.82
N CYS A 73 15.98 -12.18 2.72
CA CYS A 73 15.28 -11.27 1.82
C CYS A 73 15.45 -11.67 0.34
N THR A 74 14.66 -11.08 -0.56
CA THR A 74 14.84 -11.27 -2.01
C THR A 74 15.78 -10.19 -2.54
N THR A 75 16.77 -10.59 -3.35
CA THR A 75 17.73 -9.63 -3.91
C THR A 75 17.01 -8.53 -4.67
N GLY A 76 17.31 -7.27 -4.34
CA GLY A 76 16.66 -6.08 -4.87
C GLY A 76 15.57 -5.50 -3.96
N ASP A 77 15.12 -6.23 -2.93
CA ASP A 77 14.20 -5.69 -1.93
C ASP A 77 14.86 -4.54 -1.16
N GLN A 78 14.03 -3.58 -0.73
CA GLN A 78 14.45 -2.45 0.09
C GLN A 78 13.54 -2.36 1.30
N ALA A 79 14.13 -2.08 2.46
CA ALA A 79 13.39 -2.00 3.72
C ALA A 79 14.04 -1.00 4.67
N CYS A 80 13.33 -0.67 5.75
CA CYS A 80 13.94 -0.06 6.92
C CYS A 80 14.21 -1.17 7.94
N VAL A 81 15.46 -1.40 8.29
CA VAL A 81 15.86 -2.47 9.23
C VAL A 81 16.65 -1.86 10.36
N ASN A 82 16.21 -2.05 11.60
CA ASN A 82 16.78 -1.42 12.79
C ASN A 82 16.93 0.12 12.69
N GLY A 83 16.06 0.78 11.93
CA GLY A 83 16.11 2.23 11.71
C GLY A 83 17.11 2.69 10.63
N GLY A 84 17.90 1.79 10.04
CA GLY A 84 18.73 2.04 8.87
C GLY A 84 18.01 1.72 7.56
N PHE A 85 18.46 2.31 6.45
CA PHE A 85 18.01 1.96 5.12
C PHE A 85 18.73 0.69 4.66
N ALA A 86 17.96 -0.34 4.33
CA ALA A 86 18.49 -1.64 3.96
C ALA A 86 18.19 -1.97 2.50
N GLN A 87 19.18 -2.55 1.82
CA GLN A 87 19.01 -3.17 0.51
C GLN A 87 19.36 -4.65 0.60
N CYS A 88 18.55 -5.49 0.00
CA CYS A 88 18.83 -6.91 -0.03
C CYS A 88 19.82 -7.24 -1.15
N VAL A 89 20.99 -7.76 -0.79
CA VAL A 89 22.03 -8.22 -1.72
C VAL A 89 22.34 -9.67 -1.39
N SER A 90 22.22 -10.56 -2.39
CA SER A 90 22.52 -11.99 -2.21
C SER A 90 21.77 -12.63 -1.02
N SER A 91 20.50 -12.24 -0.83
CA SER A 91 19.61 -12.71 0.24
C SER A 91 19.97 -12.30 1.66
N ALA A 92 20.84 -11.29 1.82
CA ALA A 92 21.15 -10.65 3.09
C ALA A 92 20.85 -9.15 3.05
N TRP A 93 20.46 -8.58 4.19
CA TRP A 93 20.23 -7.15 4.33
C TRP A 93 21.56 -6.40 4.51
N GLU A 94 21.89 -5.56 3.54
CA GLU A 94 22.95 -4.55 3.66
C GLU A 94 22.34 -3.26 4.22
N VAL A 95 22.56 -3.02 5.52
CA VAL A 95 21.97 -1.88 6.24
C VAL A 95 22.94 -0.69 6.23
N THR A 96 22.44 0.46 5.77
CA THR A 96 23.11 1.76 5.86
C THR A 96 22.40 2.60 6.91
N GLU A 97 23.12 2.95 7.97
CA GLU A 97 22.60 3.78 9.05
C GLU A 97 22.22 5.18 8.55
N CYS A 98 21.10 5.69 9.06
CA CYS A 98 20.69 7.07 8.85
C CYS A 98 21.57 8.04 9.67
N ALA A 99 21.57 9.32 9.30
CA ALA A 99 22.26 10.35 10.08
C ALA A 99 21.70 10.43 11.51
N SER A 100 22.52 10.89 12.46
CA SER A 100 22.11 11.00 13.87
C SER A 100 20.83 11.83 14.03
N GLY A 101 19.88 11.28 14.79
CA GLY A 101 18.57 11.92 14.99
C GLY A 101 17.54 11.62 13.89
N THR A 102 17.89 10.79 12.90
CA THR A 102 16.96 10.33 11.86
C THR A 102 16.88 8.80 11.84
N SER A 103 15.81 8.27 11.26
CA SER A 103 15.62 6.85 11.01
C SER A 103 14.96 6.64 9.67
N CYS A 104 15.11 5.45 9.10
CA CYS A 104 14.47 5.08 7.85
C CYS A 104 12.98 4.88 8.07
N PHE A 105 12.17 5.52 7.22
CA PHE A 105 10.72 5.36 7.17
C PHE A 105 10.26 5.16 5.73
N ALA A 106 9.19 4.39 5.54
CA ALA A 106 8.39 4.47 4.32
C ALA A 106 7.53 5.73 4.37
N LEU A 107 7.65 6.59 3.37
CA LEU A 107 6.95 7.87 3.29
C LEU A 107 6.08 7.90 2.03
N PRO A 108 4.85 8.48 2.11
CA PRO A 108 3.94 8.54 0.97
C PRO A 108 4.52 9.43 -0.14
N LEU A 109 4.43 8.97 -1.40
CA LEU A 109 4.74 9.81 -2.56
C LEU A 109 3.60 10.82 -2.80
N VAL A 110 3.95 12.05 -3.13
CA VAL A 110 2.97 13.16 -3.27
C VAL A 110 2.57 13.44 -4.73
N ASN A 111 3.40 13.04 -5.69
CA ASN A 111 3.20 13.30 -7.12
C ASN A 111 2.98 12.02 -7.95
N SER A 112 2.99 10.86 -7.30
CA SER A 112 2.84 9.54 -7.94
C SER A 112 2.28 8.52 -6.95
N ALA A 113 1.78 7.40 -7.45
CA ALA A 113 1.38 6.28 -6.60
C ALA A 113 2.59 5.60 -5.94
N GLY A 114 2.39 5.07 -4.74
CA GLY A 114 3.36 4.32 -3.94
C GLY A 114 4.02 5.12 -2.83
N THR A 115 5.10 4.53 -2.30
CA THR A 115 5.89 5.06 -1.19
C THR A 115 7.37 5.17 -1.56
N SER A 116 8.15 5.83 -0.72
CA SER A 116 9.60 5.90 -0.84
C SER A 116 10.24 5.80 0.54
N LEU A 117 11.36 5.08 0.61
CA LEU A 117 12.13 4.96 1.85
C LEU A 117 13.09 6.14 1.98
N SER A 118 13.08 6.80 3.13
CA SER A 118 13.99 7.90 3.39
C SER A 118 14.35 8.00 4.87
N CYS A 119 15.54 8.52 5.14
CA CYS A 119 15.95 8.90 6.49
C CYS A 119 15.30 10.23 6.84
N ASP A 120 14.46 10.23 7.86
CA ASP A 120 13.74 11.42 8.33
C ASP A 120 13.67 11.42 9.87
N SER A 121 13.21 12.50 10.48
CA SER A 121 12.87 12.50 11.90
C SER A 121 11.54 11.76 12.10
N GLU A 122 11.35 11.10 13.25
CA GLU A 122 10.08 10.40 13.54
C GLU A 122 8.88 11.37 13.49
N SER A 123 9.05 12.59 14.00
CA SER A 123 8.02 13.62 13.98
C SER A 123 7.65 14.06 12.55
N ASP A 124 8.64 14.23 11.68
CA ASP A 124 8.40 14.66 10.29
C ASP A 124 7.82 13.52 9.46
N ALA A 125 8.28 12.29 9.66
CA ALA A 125 7.72 11.09 9.04
C ALA A 125 6.23 10.93 9.39
N LEU A 126 5.89 11.06 10.69
CA LEU A 126 4.52 10.98 11.16
C LEU A 126 3.66 12.11 10.56
N ALA A 127 4.13 13.36 10.62
CA ALA A 127 3.40 14.50 10.06
C ALA A 127 3.11 14.34 8.56
N ARG A 128 4.05 13.77 7.80
CA ARG A 128 3.87 13.49 6.36
C ARG A 128 2.84 12.39 6.09
N ILE A 129 2.77 11.37 6.93
CA ILE A 129 1.76 10.31 6.84
C ILE A 129 0.39 10.88 7.24
N GLU A 130 0.29 11.61 8.35
CA GLU A 130 -0.97 12.23 8.80
C GLU A 130 -1.53 13.23 7.77
N ALA A 131 -0.65 13.95 7.07
CA ALA A 131 -1.04 14.88 6.00
C ALA A 131 -1.76 14.19 4.83
N THR A 132 -1.70 12.87 4.71
CA THR A 132 -2.47 12.13 3.70
C THR A 132 -3.93 11.85 4.11
N GLY A 133 -4.32 12.27 5.32
CA GLY A 133 -5.66 12.05 5.88
C GLY A 133 -5.92 10.63 6.36
N VAL A 134 -4.88 9.81 6.52
CA VAL A 134 -5.00 8.45 7.04
C VAL A 134 -4.84 8.45 8.55
N THR A 135 -5.56 7.56 9.23
CA THR A 135 -5.46 7.35 10.68
C THR A 135 -5.28 5.86 10.95
N GLY A 136 -4.06 5.46 11.30
CA GLY A 136 -3.68 4.06 11.57
C GLY A 136 -3.65 3.14 10.34
N GLY A 137 -2.72 2.18 10.35
CA GLY A 137 -2.47 1.18 9.32
C GLY A 137 -1.44 0.14 9.76
#